data_AF-A0A2G1VSH5-F1
#
_entry.id   AF-A0A2G1VSH5-F1
#
_cell.length_a   1.000
_cell.length_b   1.000
_cell.length_c   1.000
_cell.angle_alpha   90.00
_cell.angle_beta   90.00
_cell.angle_gamma   90.00
#
_symmetry.space_group_name_H-M   'P 1'
#
loop_
_entity.id
_entity.type
_entity.pdbx_description
1 polymer ?
#
loop_
_entity_poly.entity_id
_entity_poly.type
_entity_poly.pdbx_seq_one_letter_code
_entity_poly.pdbx_strand_id
1 'polypeptide(L)'
;MIFMIALFGILIYTLTLDSFLKAEMNYIETLIISAIVILAIALLNYGYIKNDEFHREKDILNNENKLIIEKYLVQLTEQREWSFIKNSEQLKVMTIPMWQIQIGNYSKLYMIYDNDDLLLNFSSYALFGLKFPVNYFCNRKIEQKIIQKIKTKIKNAP
;
A
#
# COMPACT_ATOMS: atom_id res chain seq x y z
N MET A 1 9.33 13.48 -0.27
CA MET A 1 9.49 12.03 -0.56
C MET A 1 9.44 11.75 -2.06
N ILE A 2 8.40 12.18 -2.80
CA ILE A 2 8.37 12.11 -4.28
C ILE A 2 9.61 12.73 -4.92
N PHE A 3 10.06 13.88 -4.41
CA PHE A 3 11.30 14.54 -4.85
C PHE A 3 12.56 13.67 -4.67
N MET A 4 12.65 12.87 -3.59
CA MET A 4 13.78 11.95 -3.40
C MET A 4 13.72 10.78 -4.38
N ILE A 5 12.53 10.28 -4.71
CA ILE A 5 12.35 9.20 -5.68
C ILE A 5 12.70 9.68 -7.09
N ALA A 6 12.31 10.91 -7.44
CA ALA A 6 12.70 11.54 -8.70
C ALA A 6 14.21 11.75 -8.79
N LEU A 7 14.86 12.28 -7.75
CA LEU A 7 16.31 12.43 -7.67
C LEU A 7 17.04 11.09 -7.77
N PHE A 8 16.55 10.06 -7.09
CA PHE A 8 17.12 8.71 -7.16
C PHE A 8 16.94 8.10 -8.56
N GLY A 9 15.80 8.35 -9.21
CA GLY A 9 15.56 7.95 -10.60
C GLY A 9 16.52 8.64 -11.57
N ILE A 10 16.73 9.96 -11.41
CA ILE A 10 17.71 10.72 -12.20
C ILE A 10 19.12 10.17 -11.97
N LEU A 11 19.48 9.91 -10.71
CA LEU A 11 20.79 9.34 -10.37
C LEU A 11 20.99 7.98 -11.04
N ILE A 12 20.02 7.05 -10.91
CA ILE A 12 20.06 5.75 -11.61
C ILE A 12 20.23 5.98 -13.09
N TYR A 13 19.40 6.81 -13.71
CA TYR A 13 19.47 7.10 -15.14
C TYR A 13 20.87 7.59 -15.56
N THR A 14 21.43 8.56 -14.84
CA THR A 14 22.78 9.09 -15.13
C THR A 14 23.89 8.05 -14.96
N LEU A 15 23.84 7.24 -13.90
CA LEU A 15 24.80 6.15 -13.66
C LEU A 15 24.70 5.06 -14.73
N THR A 16 23.48 4.73 -15.15
CA THR A 16 23.27 3.71 -16.17
C THR A 16 23.77 4.21 -17.53
N LEU A 17 23.45 5.47 -17.89
CA LEU A 17 23.98 6.11 -19.10
C LEU A 17 25.51 6.16 -19.12
N ASP A 18 26.15 6.59 -18.03
CA ASP A 18 27.61 6.66 -17.92
C ASP A 18 28.26 5.28 -18.08
N SER A 19 27.65 4.25 -17.48
CA SER A 19 28.09 2.86 -17.64
C SER A 19 27.97 2.37 -19.09
N PHE A 20 26.92 2.77 -19.81
CA PHE A 20 26.73 2.37 -21.22
C PHE A 20 27.64 3.10 -22.19
N LEU A 21 27.89 4.39 -21.96
CA LEU A 21 28.87 5.14 -22.76
C LEU A 21 30.27 4.52 -22.62
N LYS A 22 30.62 4.02 -21.43
CA LYS A 22 31.88 3.30 -21.18
C LYS A 22 31.93 1.88 -21.78
N ALA A 23 30.77 1.28 -22.05
CA ALA A 23 30.68 -0.08 -22.58
C ALA A 23 30.69 -0.14 -24.13
N GLU A 24 30.91 0.98 -24.82
CA GLU A 24 30.94 1.08 -26.30
C GLU A 24 29.71 0.46 -26.99
N MET A 25 28.55 0.51 -26.34
CA MET A 25 27.30 -0.04 -26.90
C MET A 25 26.86 0.74 -28.15
N ASN A 26 26.18 0.05 -29.06
CA ASN A 26 25.66 0.69 -30.26
C ASN A 26 24.51 1.67 -29.92
N TYR A 27 24.36 2.72 -30.73
CA TYR A 27 23.37 3.79 -30.51
C TYR A 27 21.93 3.28 -30.27
N ILE A 28 21.51 2.23 -30.99
CA ILE A 28 20.18 1.63 -30.84
C ILE A 28 20.02 0.97 -29.46
N GLU A 29 21.06 0.27 -28.99
CA GLU A 29 21.04 -0.43 -27.70
C GLU A 29 20.98 0.58 -26.54
N THR A 30 21.77 1.65 -26.61
CA THR A 30 21.74 2.74 -25.64
C THR A 30 20.36 3.39 -25.54
N LEU A 31 19.68 3.61 -26.67
CA LEU A 31 18.32 4.17 -26.70
C LEU A 31 17.29 3.23 -26.09
N ILE A 32 17.32 1.93 -26.44
CA ILE A 32 16.37 0.94 -25.91
C ILE A 32 16.50 0.84 -24.38
N ILE A 33 17.73 0.74 -23.87
CA ILE A 33 17.93 0.61 -22.43
C ILE A 33 17.54 1.89 -21.69
N SER A 34 17.87 3.05 -22.26
CA SER A 34 17.41 4.35 -21.71
C SER A 34 15.89 4.42 -21.60
N ALA A 35 15.17 3.97 -22.63
CA ALA A 35 13.71 3.91 -22.60
C ALA A 35 13.18 2.94 -21.53
N ILE A 36 13.81 1.78 -21.35
CA ILE A 36 13.45 0.81 -20.29
C ILE A 36 13.66 1.42 -18.90
N VAL A 37 14.78 2.11 -18.67
CA VAL A 37 15.07 2.76 -17.37
C VAL A 37 14.06 3.86 -17.07
N ILE A 38 13.74 4.71 -18.04
CA ILE A 38 12.71 5.75 -17.88
C ILE A 38 11.35 5.13 -17.56
N LEU A 39 10.96 4.07 -18.28
CA LEU A 39 9.72 3.35 -18.04
C LEU A 39 9.68 2.74 -16.62
N ALA A 40 10.78 2.12 -16.18
CA ALA A 40 10.89 1.56 -14.84
C ALA A 40 10.75 2.63 -13.75
N ILE A 41 11.40 3.78 -13.92
CA ILE A 41 11.28 4.92 -12.99
C ILE A 41 9.83 5.44 -12.96
N ALA A 42 9.19 5.57 -14.12
CA ALA A 42 7.79 5.99 -14.20
C ALA A 42 6.85 5.02 -13.47
N LEU A 43 7.02 3.71 -13.67
CA LEU A 43 6.25 2.67 -12.99
C LEU A 43 6.48 2.66 -11.47
N LEU A 44 7.72 2.87 -11.01
CA LEU A 44 8.03 2.97 -9.58
C LEU A 44 7.35 4.19 -8.95
N ASN A 45 7.41 5.35 -9.60
CA ASN A 45 6.73 6.56 -9.13
C ASN A 45 5.20 6.38 -9.11
N TYR A 46 4.64 5.78 -10.16
CA TYR A 46 3.21 5.47 -10.22
C TYR A 46 2.79 4.55 -9.07
N GLY A 47 3.50 3.43 -8.87
CA GLY A 47 3.21 2.51 -7.77
C GLY A 47 3.37 3.16 -6.39
N TYR A 48 4.27 4.13 -6.27
CA TYR A 48 4.47 4.88 -5.04
C TYR A 48 3.26 5.76 -4.70
N ILE A 49 2.82 6.58 -5.66
CA ILE A 49 1.65 7.46 -5.51
C ILE A 49 0.40 6.61 -5.23
N LYS A 50 0.21 5.53 -6.00
CA LYS A 50 -0.94 4.63 -5.85
C LYS A 50 -0.98 3.90 -4.51
N ASN A 51 0.16 3.62 -3.89
CA ASN A 51 0.21 3.00 -2.56
C ASN A 51 -0.40 3.87 -1.46
N ASP A 52 -0.41 5.19 -1.64
CA ASP A 52 -0.97 6.13 -0.67
C ASP A 52 -2.48 6.36 -0.87
N GLU A 53 -3.05 5.88 -1.98
CA GLU A 53 -4.48 6.01 -2.23
C GLU A 53 -5.32 5.13 -1.29
N PHE A 54 -6.38 5.72 -0.75
CA PHE A 54 -7.39 5.02 0.00
C PHE A 54 -8.42 4.42 -0.95
N HIS A 55 -8.78 3.17 -0.72
CA HIS A 55 -9.93 2.57 -1.35
C HIS A 55 -11.18 2.95 -0.57
N ARG A 56 -12.14 3.55 -1.27
CA ARG A 56 -13.41 4.03 -0.72
C ARG A 56 -14.50 3.00 -0.97
N GLU A 57 -15.06 2.47 0.11
CA GLU A 57 -16.31 1.71 0.09
C GLU A 57 -17.44 2.64 0.47
N LYS A 58 -18.30 2.95 -0.51
CA LYS A 58 -19.37 3.92 -0.36
C LYS A 58 -20.56 3.34 0.39
N ASP A 59 -21.25 4.19 1.15
CA ASP A 59 -22.55 3.91 1.77
C ASP A 59 -22.56 2.63 2.63
N ILE A 60 -21.41 2.30 3.24
CA ILE A 60 -21.25 1.09 4.05
C ILE A 60 -21.37 1.37 5.54
N LEU A 61 -21.17 2.63 5.95
CA LEU A 61 -21.22 3.03 7.35
C LEU A 61 -22.61 3.52 7.73
N ASN A 62 -23.37 2.65 8.38
CA ASN A 62 -24.45 3.04 9.27
C ASN A 62 -24.07 2.64 10.70
N ASN A 63 -24.87 3.04 11.70
CA ASN A 63 -24.56 2.77 13.11
C ASN A 63 -24.37 1.28 13.42
N GLU A 64 -25.19 0.40 12.81
CA GLU A 64 -25.11 -1.05 13.01
C GLU A 64 -23.85 -1.64 12.35
N ASN A 65 -23.57 -1.27 11.10
CA ASN A 65 -22.40 -1.69 10.36
C ASN A 65 -21.11 -1.23 11.03
N LYS A 66 -21.10 -0.01 11.59
CA LYS A 66 -19.96 0.50 12.35
C LYS A 66 -19.64 -0.42 13.53
N LEU A 67 -20.66 -0.82 14.30
CA LEU A 67 -20.50 -1.77 15.41
C LEU A 67 -20.01 -3.14 14.93
N ILE A 68 -20.52 -3.64 13.81
CA ILE A 68 -20.07 -4.92 13.21
C ILE A 68 -18.60 -4.85 12.81
N ILE A 69 -18.19 -3.75 12.16
CA ILE A 69 -16.81 -3.52 11.77
C ILE A 69 -15.92 -3.44 13.01
N GLU A 70 -16.31 -2.69 14.04
CA GLU A 70 -15.52 -2.57 15.27
C GLU A 70 -15.35 -3.92 15.98
N LYS A 71 -16.43 -4.69 16.12
CA LYS A 71 -16.35 -6.07 16.65
C LYS A 71 -15.41 -6.95 15.82
N TYR A 72 -15.44 -6.82 14.49
CA TYR A 72 -14.53 -7.54 13.62
C TYR A 72 -13.06 -7.13 13.83
N LEU A 73 -12.78 -5.83 13.96
CA LEU A 73 -11.42 -5.37 14.21
C LEU A 73 -10.89 -5.86 15.56
N VAL A 74 -11.72 -5.86 16.62
CA VAL A 74 -11.36 -6.42 17.92
C VAL A 74 -11.06 -7.93 17.80
N GLN A 75 -11.87 -8.69 17.07
CA GLN A 75 -11.59 -10.11 16.80
C GLN A 75 -10.24 -10.32 16.10
N LEU A 76 -9.83 -9.42 15.21
CA LEU A 76 -8.51 -9.50 14.59
C LEU A 76 -7.37 -9.28 15.60
N THR A 77 -7.58 -8.44 16.61
CA THR A 77 -6.58 -8.27 17.66
C THR A 77 -6.41 -9.54 18.51
N GLU A 78 -7.51 -10.20 18.85
CA GLU A 78 -7.52 -11.42 19.67
C GLU A 78 -6.99 -12.64 18.92
N GLN A 79 -7.39 -12.82 17.66
CA GLN A 79 -7.09 -14.03 16.89
C GLN A 79 -5.78 -13.98 16.12
N ARG A 80 -5.30 -12.76 15.83
CA ARG A 80 -4.18 -12.56 14.91
C ARG A 80 -3.10 -11.67 15.49
N GLU A 81 -3.14 -11.32 16.76
CA GLU A 81 -2.12 -10.47 17.39
C GLU A 81 -1.93 -9.12 16.65
N TRP A 82 -2.97 -8.65 15.96
CA TRP A 82 -2.96 -7.30 15.42
C TRP A 82 -3.12 -6.32 16.58
N SER A 83 -2.49 -5.16 16.49
CA SER A 83 -2.53 -4.19 17.59
C SER A 83 -2.96 -2.82 17.08
N PHE A 84 -3.82 -2.14 17.84
CA PHE A 84 -4.17 -0.76 17.53
C PHE A 84 -3.02 0.17 17.93
N ILE A 85 -2.54 0.96 16.97
CA ILE A 85 -1.66 2.10 17.24
C ILE A 85 -2.50 3.34 17.54
N LYS A 86 -3.63 3.48 16.83
CA LYS A 86 -4.59 4.56 17.02
C LYS A 86 -6.00 3.99 16.94
N ASN A 87 -6.82 4.30 17.92
CA ASN A 87 -8.21 3.84 18.00
C ASN A 87 -9.09 5.03 18.40
N SER A 88 -9.59 5.76 17.40
CA SER A 88 -10.52 6.88 17.59
C SER A 88 -11.82 6.62 16.84
N GLU A 89 -12.85 7.43 17.06
CA GLU A 89 -14.16 7.23 16.42
C GLU A 89 -14.13 7.39 14.89
N GLN A 90 -13.16 8.16 14.37
CA GLN A 90 -13.01 8.52 12.96
C GLN A 90 -11.85 7.80 12.27
N LEU A 91 -10.85 7.35 13.04
CA LEU A 91 -9.64 6.73 12.50
C LEU A 91 -9.18 5.57 13.38
N LYS A 92 -8.97 4.43 12.74
CA LYS A 92 -8.35 3.24 13.32
C LYS A 92 -7.08 2.93 12.54
N VAL A 93 -6.00 2.70 13.25
CA VAL A 93 -4.71 2.28 12.67
C VAL A 93 -4.27 1.03 13.39
N MET A 94 -4.11 -0.06 12.65
CA MET A 94 -3.66 -1.35 13.18
C MET A 94 -2.28 -1.70 12.64
N THR A 95 -1.40 -2.21 13.49
CA THR A 95 -0.16 -2.89 13.08
C THR A 95 -0.46 -4.34 12.83
N ILE A 96 0.08 -4.88 11.75
CA ILE A 96 0.06 -6.31 11.46
C ILE A 96 1.49 -6.87 11.58
N PRO A 97 1.67 -7.98 12.33
CA PRO A 97 2.96 -8.65 12.43
C PRO A 97 3.50 -9.16 11.10
N MET A 98 4.83 -9.15 10.95
CA MET A 98 5.52 -9.56 9.72
C MET A 98 5.16 -10.99 9.29
N TRP A 99 5.11 -11.95 10.21
CA TRP A 99 4.90 -13.36 9.86
C TRP A 99 3.52 -13.65 9.24
N GLN A 100 2.56 -12.74 9.37
CA GLN A 100 1.24 -12.91 8.77
C GLN A 100 1.14 -12.34 7.35
N ILE A 101 2.12 -11.56 6.92
CA ILE A 101 2.16 -10.92 5.61
C ILE A 101 3.56 -11.12 5.06
N GLN A 102 3.68 -11.91 4.00
CA GLN A 102 4.97 -12.23 3.35
C GLN A 102 5.65 -11.02 2.66
N ILE A 103 5.28 -9.79 3.01
CA ILE A 103 5.56 -8.57 2.24
C ILE A 103 5.89 -7.42 3.19
N GLY A 104 7.12 -6.93 3.08
CA GLY A 104 7.66 -5.91 3.99
C GLY A 104 8.02 -6.46 5.37
N ASN A 105 8.59 -5.60 6.21
CA ASN A 105 9.00 -5.92 7.58
C ASN A 105 7.89 -5.73 8.60
N TYR A 106 6.97 -4.81 8.31
CA TYR A 106 5.75 -4.63 9.08
C TYR A 106 4.70 -3.99 8.17
N SER A 107 3.43 -4.12 8.53
CA SER A 107 2.34 -3.51 7.77
C SER A 107 1.40 -2.76 8.69
N LYS A 108 0.72 -1.77 8.12
CA LYS A 108 -0.34 -1.02 8.77
C LYS A 108 -1.61 -1.07 7.95
N LEU A 109 -2.71 -1.28 8.64
CA LEU A 109 -4.05 -1.09 8.11
C LEU A 109 -4.57 0.24 8.65
N TYR A 110 -4.88 1.16 7.74
CA TYR A 110 -5.58 2.41 8.03
C TYR A 110 -7.05 2.23 7.64
N MET A 111 -7.93 2.60 8.56
CA MET A 111 -9.36 2.62 8.35
C MET A 111 -9.91 3.95 8.83
N ILE A 112 -10.47 4.74 7.91
CA ILE A 112 -11.07 6.04 8.19
C ILE A 112 -12.58 5.92 7.97
N TYR A 113 -13.33 6.40 8.94
CA TYR A 113 -14.78 6.51 8.88
C TYR A 113 -15.11 7.92 8.41
N ASP A 114 -15.53 8.05 7.15
CA ASP A 114 -15.79 9.33 6.47
C ASP A 114 -17.28 9.43 6.13
N ASN A 115 -18.07 10.02 7.04
CA ASN A 115 -19.54 10.03 6.96
C ASN A 115 -20.09 8.61 6.79
N ASP A 116 -20.78 8.33 5.67
CA ASP A 116 -21.37 7.03 5.34
C ASP A 116 -20.36 6.09 4.61
N ASP A 117 -19.14 6.56 4.35
CA ASP A 117 -18.11 5.85 3.58
C ASP A 117 -16.97 5.30 4.46
N LEU A 118 -16.50 4.11 4.12
CA LEU A 118 -15.30 3.52 4.71
C LEU A 118 -14.12 3.68 3.77
N LEU A 119 -13.08 4.37 4.24
CA LEU A 119 -11.81 4.46 3.53
C LEU A 119 -10.82 3.46 4.14
N LEU A 120 -10.27 2.59 3.29
CA LEU A 120 -9.27 1.61 3.69
C LEU A 120 -7.95 1.89 2.96
N ASN A 121 -6.84 1.80 3.68
CA ASN A 121 -5.51 1.70 3.06
C ASN A 121 -4.71 0.66 3.81
N PHE A 122 -4.33 -0.40 3.13
CA PHE A 122 -3.32 -1.32 3.62
C PHE A 122 -1.95 -0.93 3.05
N SER A 123 -0.95 -0.78 3.91
CA SER A 123 0.41 -0.42 3.52
C SER A 123 1.43 -1.32 4.22
N SER A 124 2.27 -1.97 3.42
CA SER A 124 3.47 -2.67 3.89
C SER A 124 4.70 -1.76 3.80
N TYR A 125 5.57 -1.87 4.80
CA TYR A 125 6.75 -1.02 4.97
C TYR A 125 8.03 -1.85 4.94
N ALA A 126 9.04 -1.28 4.31
CA ALA A 126 10.43 -1.69 4.30
C ALA A 126 11.13 -1.37 5.63
N LEU A 127 12.44 -1.67 5.68
CA LEU A 127 13.36 -1.05 6.63
C LEU A 127 13.21 0.48 6.55
N PHE A 128 13.34 1.14 7.70
CA PHE A 128 13.23 2.60 7.84
C PHE A 128 11.86 3.23 7.50
N GLY A 129 10.80 2.41 7.40
CA GLY A 129 9.43 2.92 7.21
C GLY A 129 9.14 3.42 5.80
N LEU A 130 9.93 3.01 4.81
CA LEU A 130 9.65 3.31 3.40
C LEU A 130 8.62 2.35 2.83
N LYS A 131 7.64 2.85 2.07
CA LYS A 131 6.73 1.99 1.30
C LYS A 131 7.41 1.56 0.01
N PHE A 132 7.43 0.26 -0.27
CA PHE A 132 7.91 -0.23 -1.55
C PHE A 132 6.77 -0.18 -2.59
N PRO A 133 6.95 0.48 -3.74
CA PRO A 133 5.92 0.60 -4.78
C PRO A 133 5.50 -0.76 -5.33
N VAL A 134 6.42 -1.73 -5.39
CA VAL A 134 6.14 -3.10 -5.85
C VAL A 134 5.12 -3.83 -4.97
N ASN A 135 4.98 -3.45 -3.70
CA ASN A 135 4.03 -4.06 -2.79
C ASN A 135 2.58 -3.63 -3.06
N TYR A 136 2.35 -2.63 -3.92
CA TYR A 136 1.04 -2.09 -4.23
C TYR A 136 0.01 -3.16 -4.56
N PHE A 137 0.33 -4.07 -5.49
CA PHE A 137 -0.58 -5.10 -5.92
C PHE A 137 -1.01 -6.03 -4.79
N CYS A 138 -0.07 -6.41 -3.94
CA CYS A 138 -0.39 -7.29 -2.82
C CYS A 138 -1.11 -6.57 -1.69
N ASN A 139 -0.75 -5.31 -1.43
CA ASN A 139 -1.47 -4.44 -0.49
C ASN A 139 -2.95 -4.34 -0.88
N ARG A 140 -3.24 -4.08 -2.17
CA ARG A 140 -4.61 -4.02 -2.69
C ARG A 140 -5.35 -5.36 -2.59
N LYS A 141 -4.66 -6.49 -2.84
CA LYS A 141 -5.26 -7.83 -2.67
C LYS A 141 -5.66 -8.09 -1.20
N ILE A 142 -4.84 -7.67 -0.24
CA ILE A 142 -5.14 -7.83 1.19
C ILE A 142 -6.31 -6.95 1.59
N GLU A 143 -6.30 -5.69 1.16
CA GLU A 143 -7.38 -4.73 1.35
C GLU A 143 -8.72 -5.25 0.82
N GLN A 144 -8.76 -5.77 -0.40
CA GLN A 144 -9.95 -6.39 -0.97
C GLN A 144 -10.46 -7.58 -0.14
N LYS A 145 -9.55 -8.42 0.37
CA LYS A 145 -9.93 -9.54 1.26
C LYS A 145 -10.55 -9.06 2.57
N ILE A 146 -10.02 -7.97 3.14
CA ILE A 146 -10.56 -7.38 4.39
C ILE A 146 -11.96 -6.81 4.11
N ILE A 147 -12.10 -6.02 3.04
CA ILE A 147 -13.38 -5.45 2.62
C ILE A 147 -14.43 -6.54 2.38
N GLN A 148 -14.05 -7.59 1.66
CA GLN A 148 -14.97 -8.70 1.39
C GLN A 148 -15.42 -9.38 2.68
N LYS A 149 -14.53 -9.58 3.66
CA LYS A 149 -14.89 -10.13 4.97
C LYS A 149 -15.83 -9.20 5.75
N ILE A 150 -15.60 -7.89 5.70
CA ILE A 150 -16.48 -6.89 6.31
C ILE A 150 -17.87 -6.98 5.69
N LYS A 151 -17.97 -6.93 4.36
CA LYS A 151 -19.25 -7.03 3.64
C LYS A 151 -19.99 -8.33 3.96
N THR A 152 -19.29 -9.46 4.02
CA THR A 152 -19.89 -10.74 4.40
C THR A 152 -20.41 -10.72 5.84
N LYS A 153 -19.67 -10.13 6.79
CA LYS A 153 -20.12 -10.00 8.19
C LYS A 153 -21.34 -9.10 8.34
N ILE A 154 -21.40 -8.00 7.58
CA ILE A 154 -22.57 -7.12 7.53
C ILE A 154 -23.78 -7.87 6.98
N LYS A 155 -23.63 -8.56 5.84
CA LYS A 155 -24.74 -9.29 5.20
C LYS A 155 -25.31 -10.43 6.07
N ASN A 156 -24.47 -11.06 6.88
CA ASN A 156 -24.85 -12.18 7.73
C ASN A 156 -25.13 -11.75 9.18
N ALA A 157 -25.19 -10.44 9.47
CA ALA A 157 -25.60 -9.96 10.77
C ALA A 157 -27.12 -10.20 10.94
N PRO A 158 -27.55 -10.72 12.10
CA PRO A 158 -28.95 -10.99 12.38
C PRO A 158 -29.78 -9.71 12.51
#